data_AF-A0A429HNT2-F1
#
_entry.id   AF-A0A429HNT2-F1
#
_cell.length_a   1.000
_cell.length_b   1.000
_cell.length_c   1.000
_cell.angle_alpha   90.00
_cell.angle_beta   90.00
_cell.angle_gamma   90.00
#
_symmetry.space_group_name_H-M   'P 1'
#
loop_
_entity.id
_entity.type
_entity.pdbx_description
1 polymer ?
#
loop_
_entity_poly.entity_id
_entity_poly.type
_entity_poly.pdbx_seq_one_letter_code
_entity_poly.pdbx_strand_id
1 'polypeptide(L)'
;ILVGGKPVTGSKDSGEQFRYERTYSNGPLYAPVTGFASQVYGTNLLEGAEDDVLAGTDPLLSPLPLWNDLTRARNPGGHVVTTLDPAAQEAAFAGLGDRRGAVAALEPSTGRILALVSTPSYNPEELSGTDSGVARAWTRLNQAANKPMLNRAVRQTYPPGSTFKVVTAAAALDAGVVEDVDEPTRHA
;
A
#
# COMPACT_ATOMS: atom_id res chain seq x y z
N ILE A 1 4.43 -7.81 -7.51
CA ILE A 1 4.68 -7.40 -6.10
C ILE A 1 4.55 -8.64 -5.21
N LEU A 2 5.51 -8.85 -4.30
CA LEU A 2 5.63 -10.02 -3.44
C LEU A 2 5.38 -9.65 -1.96
N VAL A 3 4.63 -10.49 -1.25
CA VAL A 3 4.38 -10.41 0.20
C VAL A 3 4.68 -11.78 0.81
N GLY A 4 5.57 -11.84 1.80
CA GLY A 4 6.06 -13.12 2.35
C GLY A 4 6.63 -14.06 1.29
N GLY A 5 7.29 -13.52 0.25
CA GLY A 5 7.84 -14.28 -0.87
C GLY A 5 6.82 -14.79 -1.90
N LYS A 6 5.52 -14.50 -1.72
CA LYS A 6 4.45 -14.93 -2.65
C LYS A 6 3.94 -13.75 -3.47
N PRO A 7 3.64 -13.94 -4.77
CA PRO A 7 3.05 -12.88 -5.58
C PRO A 7 1.63 -12.56 -5.12
N VAL A 8 1.39 -11.29 -4.83
CA VAL A 8 0.04 -10.73 -4.59
C VAL A 8 -0.48 -9.97 -5.81
N THR A 9 0.40 -9.66 -6.76
CA THR A 9 0.04 -9.13 -8.08
C THR A 9 0.65 -9.98 -9.18
N GLY A 10 -0.05 -10.06 -10.31
CA GLY A 10 0.36 -10.81 -11.49
C GLY A 10 -0.17 -10.17 -12.78
N SER A 11 -0.02 -10.89 -13.89
CA SER A 11 -0.56 -10.46 -15.19
C SER A 11 -1.26 -11.63 -15.87
N LYS A 12 -2.42 -11.38 -16.46
CA LYS A 12 -3.22 -12.35 -17.22
C LYS A 12 -3.32 -11.92 -18.68
N ASP A 13 -3.19 -12.87 -19.61
CA ASP A 13 -3.43 -12.61 -21.03
C ASP A 13 -4.94 -12.40 -21.24
N SER A 14 -5.33 -11.18 -21.65
CA SER A 14 -6.72 -10.81 -21.93
C SER A 14 -7.12 -11.12 -23.38
N GLY A 15 -6.16 -11.37 -24.27
CA GLY A 15 -6.42 -11.52 -25.71
C GLY A 15 -6.87 -10.22 -26.40
N GLU A 16 -6.91 -9.09 -25.69
CA GLU A 16 -7.25 -7.78 -26.25
C GLU A 16 -6.02 -7.07 -26.86
N GLN A 17 -6.24 -5.90 -27.48
CA GLN A 17 -5.16 -5.07 -28.04
C GLN A 17 -4.04 -4.79 -27.03
N PHE A 18 -4.41 -4.59 -25.77
CA PHE A 18 -3.48 -4.58 -24.65
C PHE A 18 -3.48 -5.95 -23.98
N ARG A 19 -2.57 -6.79 -24.47
CA ARG A 19 -2.54 -8.23 -24.21
C ARG A 19 -2.55 -8.64 -22.74
N TYR A 20 -2.01 -7.83 -21.83
CA TYR A 20 -1.87 -8.23 -20.43
C TYR A 20 -2.64 -7.29 -19.49
N GLU A 21 -3.51 -7.88 -18.69
CA GLU A 21 -4.22 -7.21 -17.59
C GLU A 21 -3.58 -7.57 -16.25
N ARG A 22 -3.54 -6.60 -15.33
CA ARG A 22 -3.00 -6.80 -13.99
C ARG A 22 -3.99 -7.59 -13.13
N THR A 23 -3.52 -8.57 -12.37
CA THR A 23 -4.34 -9.39 -11.45
C THR A 23 -3.90 -9.19 -10.00
N TYR A 24 -4.83 -9.36 -9.06
CA TYR A 24 -4.57 -9.12 -7.64
C TYR A 24 -5.12 -10.25 -6.76
N SER A 25 -4.22 -10.99 -6.12
CA SER A 25 -4.61 -11.99 -5.12
C SER A 25 -5.00 -11.29 -3.83
N ASN A 26 -6.20 -11.57 -3.32
CA ASN A 26 -6.77 -10.88 -2.14
C ASN A 26 -6.74 -9.35 -2.29
N GLY A 27 -7.18 -8.82 -3.44
CA GLY A 27 -7.14 -7.41 -3.79
C GLY A 27 -7.42 -6.43 -2.63
N PRO A 28 -8.59 -6.48 -1.96
CA PRO A 28 -8.92 -5.58 -0.85
C PRO A 28 -7.92 -5.61 0.33
N LEU A 29 -7.29 -6.75 0.60
CA LEU A 29 -6.32 -6.91 1.69
C LEU A 29 -5.04 -6.12 1.43
N TYR A 30 -4.60 -6.07 0.17
CA TYR A 30 -3.31 -5.50 -0.22
C TYR A 30 -3.42 -4.18 -1.01
N ALA A 31 -4.62 -3.78 -1.46
CA ALA A 31 -4.84 -2.55 -2.20
C ALA A 31 -4.28 -1.26 -1.54
N PRO A 32 -4.27 -1.11 -0.20
CA PRO A 32 -3.61 0.04 0.44
C PRO A 32 -2.08 0.07 0.23
N VAL A 33 -1.46 -1.03 -0.20
CA VAL A 33 -0.01 -1.12 -0.42
C VAL A 33 0.29 -1.26 -1.91
N THR A 34 -0.33 -2.23 -2.59
CA THR A 34 -0.13 -2.43 -4.04
C THR A 34 -0.60 -1.21 -4.81
N GLY A 35 -1.78 -0.69 -4.46
CA GLY A 35 -2.51 0.20 -5.35
C GLY A 35 -3.13 -0.56 -6.51
N PHE A 36 -3.32 0.15 -7.61
CA PHE A 36 -3.79 -0.40 -8.87
C PHE A 36 -2.88 0.04 -10.02
N ALA A 37 -2.92 -0.75 -11.09
CA ALA A 37 -2.40 -0.46 -12.41
C ALA A 37 -3.56 -0.56 -13.39
N SER A 38 -3.92 0.58 -13.98
CA SER A 38 -5.02 0.73 -14.92
C SER A 38 -4.51 1.29 -16.23
N GLN A 39 -4.92 0.69 -17.34
CA GLN A 39 -4.58 1.18 -18.66
C GLN A 39 -5.28 2.51 -18.99
N VAL A 40 -6.44 2.76 -18.35
CA VAL A 40 -7.26 3.96 -18.58
C VAL A 40 -6.91 5.07 -17.58
N TYR A 41 -6.63 4.71 -16.32
CA TYR A 41 -6.48 5.66 -15.22
C TYR A 41 -5.06 5.75 -14.62
N GLY A 42 -4.09 5.05 -15.23
CA GLY A 42 -2.70 5.02 -14.77
C GLY A 42 -2.47 4.13 -13.55
N THR A 43 -1.41 4.41 -12.80
CA THR A 43 -0.96 3.60 -11.66
C THR A 43 -0.94 4.42 -10.37
N ASN A 44 -0.96 3.76 -9.21
CA ASN A 44 -0.73 4.42 -7.93
C ASN A 44 -0.01 3.51 -6.91
N LEU A 45 0.39 4.10 -5.78
CA LEU A 45 1.09 3.40 -4.68
C LEU A 45 2.28 2.59 -5.22
N LEU A 46 2.48 1.33 -4.82
CA LEU A 46 3.63 0.54 -5.32
C LEU A 46 3.56 0.26 -6.82
N GLU A 47 2.37 0.06 -7.40
CA GLU A 47 2.25 -0.11 -8.86
C GLU A 47 2.72 1.14 -9.61
N GLY A 48 2.66 2.33 -9.02
CA GLY A 48 3.16 3.57 -9.63
C GLY A 48 4.57 3.97 -9.21
N ALA A 49 4.93 3.76 -7.94
CA ALA A 49 6.25 4.11 -7.41
C ALA A 49 7.35 3.20 -7.98
N GLU A 50 7.01 1.95 -8.29
CA GLU A 50 7.93 0.94 -8.79
C GLU A 50 7.58 0.52 -10.23
N ASP A 51 6.88 1.38 -10.98
CA ASP A 51 6.41 1.08 -12.34
C ASP A 51 7.59 0.69 -13.25
N ASP A 52 8.73 1.39 -13.16
CA ASP A 52 9.90 1.08 -13.97
C ASP A 52 10.46 -0.33 -13.73
N VAL A 53 10.49 -0.76 -12.46
CA VAL A 53 10.91 -2.10 -12.07
C VAL A 53 9.88 -3.12 -12.56
N LEU A 54 8.60 -2.86 -12.32
CA LEU A 54 7.51 -3.77 -12.65
C LEU A 54 7.28 -3.92 -14.16
N ALA A 55 7.53 -2.86 -14.92
CA ALA A 55 7.45 -2.83 -16.39
C ALA A 55 8.74 -3.33 -17.07
N GLY A 56 9.84 -3.47 -16.33
CA GLY A 56 11.12 -3.90 -16.88
C GLY A 56 11.87 -2.81 -17.65
N THR A 57 11.49 -1.55 -17.45
CA THR A 57 12.13 -0.37 -18.04
C THR A 57 13.24 0.21 -17.17
N ASP A 58 13.38 -0.26 -15.93
CA ASP A 58 14.48 0.12 -15.04
C ASP A 58 15.85 -0.22 -15.67
N PRO A 59 16.77 0.77 -15.82
CA PRO A 59 18.10 0.54 -16.37
C PRO A 59 18.92 -0.54 -15.64
N LEU A 60 18.69 -0.74 -14.34
CA LEU A 60 19.37 -1.76 -13.53
C LEU A 60 18.98 -3.19 -13.91
N LEU A 61 17.85 -3.36 -14.61
CA LEU A 61 17.42 -4.66 -15.14
C LEU A 61 18.06 -4.99 -16.50
N SER A 62 18.78 -4.04 -17.12
CA SER A 62 19.46 -4.26 -18.40
C SER A 62 20.90 -4.73 -18.17
N PRO A 63 21.34 -5.86 -18.75
CA PRO A 63 22.70 -6.38 -18.55
C PRO A 63 23.77 -5.45 -19.14
N LEU A 64 23.41 -4.64 -20.14
CA LEU A 64 24.27 -3.63 -20.77
C LEU A 64 23.43 -2.40 -21.16
N PRO A 65 24.00 -1.17 -21.16
CA PRO A 65 23.35 -0.01 -21.74
C PRO A 65 22.98 -0.26 -23.22
N LEU A 66 21.80 0.20 -23.65
CA LEU A 66 21.28 0.05 -25.04
C LEU A 66 21.02 -1.40 -25.51
N TRP A 67 21.09 -2.41 -24.61
CA TRP A 67 20.82 -3.81 -24.99
C TRP A 67 19.40 -4.01 -25.52
N ASN A 68 18.41 -3.34 -24.90
CA ASN A 68 17.01 -3.42 -25.30
C ASN A 68 16.76 -2.76 -26.67
N ASP A 69 17.46 -1.66 -26.96
CA ASP A 69 17.38 -0.96 -28.25
C ASP A 69 17.99 -1.79 -29.38
N LEU A 70 19.08 -2.50 -29.09
CA LEU A 70 19.77 -3.37 -30.05
C LEU A 70 18.98 -4.65 -30.34
N THR A 71 18.50 -5.32 -29.28
CA THR A 71 17.83 -6.62 -29.41
C THR A 71 16.35 -6.53 -29.74
N ARG A 72 15.73 -5.34 -29.57
CA ARG A 72 14.26 -5.16 -29.54
C ARG A 72 13.54 -6.14 -28.60
N ALA A 73 14.27 -6.72 -27.64
CA ALA A 73 13.71 -7.63 -26.65
C ALA A 73 13.06 -6.81 -25.53
N ARG A 74 11.87 -7.24 -25.09
CA ARG A 74 11.28 -6.74 -23.85
C ARG A 74 11.90 -7.51 -22.69
N ASN A 75 12.54 -6.80 -21.77
CA ASN A 75 12.95 -7.41 -20.51
C ASN A 75 11.70 -7.86 -19.73
N PRO A 76 11.75 -9.01 -19.06
CA PRO A 76 10.69 -9.37 -18.13
C PRO A 76 10.65 -8.33 -17.00
N GLY A 77 9.44 -7.99 -16.55
CA GLY A 77 9.26 -7.14 -15.38
C GLY A 77 9.93 -7.74 -14.13
N GLY A 78 10.51 -6.88 -13.31
CA GLY A 78 11.13 -7.24 -12.05
C GLY A 78 10.13 -7.57 -10.94
N HIS A 79 10.67 -7.81 -9.74
CA HIS A 79 9.88 -8.12 -8.55
C HIS A 79 10.16 -7.11 -7.45
N VAL A 80 9.09 -6.49 -6.96
CA VAL A 80 9.11 -5.67 -5.74
C VAL A 80 8.75 -6.56 -4.55
N VAL A 81 9.70 -6.75 -3.64
CA VAL A 81 9.50 -7.51 -2.39
C VAL A 81 9.15 -6.52 -1.28
N THR A 82 7.97 -6.68 -0.70
CA THR A 82 7.53 -5.83 0.42
C THR A 82 8.03 -6.37 1.75
N THR A 83 7.98 -5.52 2.78
CA THR A 83 8.27 -5.91 4.17
C THR A 83 7.06 -6.50 4.89
N LEU A 84 5.90 -6.57 4.22
CA LEU A 84 4.66 -7.02 4.84
C LEU A 84 4.79 -8.47 5.31
N ASP A 85 4.33 -8.70 6.53
CA ASP A 85 4.07 -10.03 7.04
C ASP A 85 2.62 -10.43 6.69
N PRO A 86 2.40 -11.51 5.93
CA PRO A 86 1.05 -11.90 5.51
C PRO A 86 0.10 -12.12 6.69
N ALA A 87 0.58 -12.73 7.78
CA ALA A 87 -0.25 -13.05 8.93
C ALA A 87 -0.64 -11.77 9.71
N ALA A 88 0.29 -10.83 9.86
CA ALA A 88 0.02 -9.53 10.47
C ALA A 88 -0.97 -8.72 9.62
N GLN A 89 -0.83 -8.72 8.29
CA GLN A 89 -1.74 -8.03 7.37
C GLN A 89 -3.17 -8.60 7.48
N GLU A 90 -3.30 -9.93 7.45
CA GLU A 90 -4.59 -10.63 7.58
C GLU A 90 -5.23 -10.37 8.94
N ALA A 91 -4.47 -10.47 10.03
CA ALA A 91 -4.96 -10.19 11.38
C ALA A 91 -5.40 -8.73 11.54
N ALA A 92 -4.66 -7.77 10.98
CA ALA A 92 -5.02 -6.35 11.00
C ALA A 92 -6.30 -6.07 10.21
N PHE A 93 -6.44 -6.68 9.03
CA PHE A 93 -7.63 -6.52 8.18
C PHE A 93 -8.88 -7.14 8.79
N ALA A 94 -8.78 -8.39 9.26
CA ALA A 94 -9.85 -9.06 10.00
C ALA A 94 -10.19 -8.30 11.29
N GLY A 95 -9.18 -7.77 11.98
CA GLY A 95 -9.33 -6.96 13.16
C GLY A 95 -10.20 -5.73 12.90
N LEU A 96 -9.96 -4.98 11.84
CA LEU A 96 -10.80 -3.83 11.47
C LEU A 96 -12.23 -4.25 11.08
N GLY A 97 -12.38 -5.33 10.32
CA GLY A 97 -13.68 -5.77 9.80
C GLY A 97 -14.39 -4.64 9.04
N ASP A 98 -15.65 -4.39 9.35
CA ASP A 98 -16.46 -3.34 8.70
C ASP A 98 -16.21 -1.92 9.24
N ARG A 99 -15.33 -1.78 10.24
CA ARG A 99 -15.04 -0.46 10.81
C ARG A 99 -14.24 0.37 9.83
N ARG A 100 -14.56 1.65 9.74
CA ARG A 100 -13.77 2.61 8.97
C ARG A 100 -12.54 3.01 9.77
N GLY A 101 -11.34 2.74 9.22
CA GLY A 101 -10.10 3.06 9.91
C GLY A 101 -8.86 2.62 9.16
N ALA A 102 -7.77 2.53 9.91
CA ALA A 102 -6.49 2.03 9.45
C ALA A 102 -5.74 1.33 10.58
N VAL A 103 -4.86 0.42 10.20
CA VAL A 103 -3.88 -0.21 11.08
C VAL A 103 -2.52 -0.14 10.40
N ALA A 104 -1.51 0.29 11.16
CA ALA A 104 -0.12 0.21 10.77
C ALA A 104 0.64 -0.57 11.84
N ALA A 105 1.37 -1.60 11.44
CA ALA A 105 2.27 -2.35 12.31
C ALA A 105 3.70 -2.18 11.82
N LEU A 106 4.60 -1.84 12.73
CA LEU A 106 6.00 -1.55 12.46
C LEU A 106 6.89 -2.48 13.28
N GLU A 107 8.02 -2.88 12.71
CA GLU A 107 9.13 -3.44 13.47
C GLU A 107 10.00 -2.28 14.00
N PRO A 108 10.03 -2.00 15.32
CA PRO A 108 10.67 -0.80 15.84
C PRO A 108 12.19 -0.73 15.60
N SER A 109 12.86 -1.88 15.59
CA SER A 109 14.32 -1.95 15.44
C SER A 109 14.82 -1.66 14.02
N THR A 110 13.97 -1.80 13.00
CA THR A 110 14.36 -1.67 11.59
C THR A 110 13.52 -0.65 10.82
N GLY A 111 12.35 -0.27 11.34
CA GLY A 111 11.38 0.56 10.65
C GLY A 111 10.56 -0.18 9.58
N ARG A 112 10.71 -1.52 9.45
CA ARG A 112 9.92 -2.31 8.48
C ARG A 112 8.43 -2.18 8.77
N ILE A 113 7.64 -1.97 7.71
CA ILE A 113 6.17 -1.99 7.78
C ILE A 113 5.72 -3.44 7.65
N LEU A 114 5.22 -4.01 8.74
CA LEU A 114 4.76 -5.40 8.80
C LEU A 114 3.30 -5.53 8.36
N ALA A 115 2.47 -4.52 8.63
CA ALA A 115 1.11 -4.44 8.15
C ALA A 115 0.73 -2.99 7.85
N LEU A 116 0.00 -2.76 6.76
CA LEU A 116 -0.58 -1.48 6.41
C LEU A 116 -1.95 -1.71 5.79
N VAL A 117 -2.99 -1.50 6.60
CA VAL A 117 -4.38 -1.77 6.23
C VAL A 117 -5.19 -0.49 6.31
N SER A 118 -6.13 -0.33 5.37
CA SER A 118 -7.16 0.68 5.43
C SER A 118 -8.52 0.09 5.07
N THR A 119 -9.54 0.46 5.84
CA THR A 119 -10.92 0.02 5.62
C THR A 119 -11.89 1.22 5.58
N PRO A 120 -12.94 1.17 4.75
CA PRO A 120 -13.19 0.17 3.70
C PRO A 120 -12.12 0.21 2.60
N SER A 121 -11.84 -0.94 2.00
CA SER A 121 -10.90 -1.12 0.88
C SER A 121 -11.67 -1.38 -0.42
N TYR A 122 -10.97 -1.65 -1.52
CA TYR A 122 -11.54 -1.94 -2.84
C TYR A 122 -10.79 -3.08 -3.54
N ASN A 123 -11.41 -3.69 -4.55
CA ASN A 123 -10.71 -4.63 -5.43
C ASN A 123 -10.04 -3.86 -6.59
N PRO A 124 -8.70 -3.75 -6.63
CA PRO A 124 -7.99 -3.05 -7.71
C PRO A 124 -8.08 -3.76 -9.07
N GLU A 125 -8.42 -5.05 -9.10
CA GLU A 125 -8.61 -5.79 -10.36
C GLU A 125 -9.77 -5.21 -11.20
N GLU A 126 -10.77 -4.59 -10.56
CA GLU A 126 -11.87 -3.88 -11.23
C GLU A 126 -11.40 -2.70 -12.11
N LEU A 127 -10.15 -2.25 -11.93
CA LEU A 127 -9.55 -1.14 -12.66
C LEU A 127 -8.55 -1.58 -13.75
N SER A 128 -8.30 -2.88 -13.90
CA SER A 128 -7.15 -3.40 -14.66
C SER A 128 -7.38 -3.63 -16.16
N GLY A 129 -8.64 -3.67 -16.60
CA GLY A 129 -9.01 -3.85 -18.01
C GLY A 129 -9.16 -2.55 -18.80
N THR A 130 -9.80 -2.66 -19.97
CA THR A 130 -10.05 -1.55 -20.91
C THR A 130 -11.52 -1.34 -21.26
N ASP A 131 -12.41 -2.17 -20.73
CA ASP A 131 -13.82 -2.14 -21.07
C ASP A 131 -14.61 -1.02 -20.36
N SER A 132 -15.90 -0.92 -20.72
CA SER A 132 -16.82 0.02 -20.07
C SER A 132 -17.04 -0.24 -18.56
N GLY A 133 -16.72 -1.44 -18.08
CA GLY A 133 -16.76 -1.83 -16.68
C GLY A 133 -15.74 -1.08 -15.84
N VAL A 134 -14.56 -0.82 -16.39
CA VAL A 134 -13.48 -0.05 -15.72
C VAL A 134 -13.92 1.38 -15.43
N ALA A 135 -14.56 2.06 -16.40
CA ALA A 135 -15.09 3.42 -16.19
C ALA A 135 -16.21 3.47 -15.13
N ARG A 136 -17.06 2.44 -15.09
CA ARG A 136 -18.11 2.30 -14.05
C ARG A 136 -17.50 2.05 -12.67
N ALA A 137 -16.50 1.17 -12.57
CA ALA A 137 -15.79 0.88 -11.33
C ALA A 137 -15.08 2.12 -10.81
N TRP A 138 -14.35 2.84 -11.67
CA TRP A 138 -13.69 4.10 -11.35
C TRP A 138 -14.66 5.12 -10.76
N THR A 139 -15.79 5.35 -11.45
CA THR A 139 -16.82 6.30 -11.00
C THR A 139 -17.39 5.88 -9.65
N ARG A 140 -17.77 4.61 -9.49
CA ARG A 140 -18.30 4.07 -8.23
C ARG A 140 -17.31 4.24 -7.08
N LEU A 141 -16.05 3.86 -7.27
CA LEU A 141 -15.04 3.88 -6.21
C LEU A 141 -14.65 5.30 -5.79
N ASN A 142 -14.57 6.24 -6.74
CA ASN A 142 -14.26 7.64 -6.44
C ASN A 142 -15.44 8.41 -5.82
N GLN A 143 -16.67 8.10 -6.22
CA GLN A 143 -17.87 8.77 -5.69
C GLN A 143 -18.43 8.12 -4.41
N ALA A 144 -17.89 6.97 -4.01
CA ALA A 144 -18.36 6.28 -2.82
C ALA A 144 -18.14 7.12 -1.55
N ALA A 145 -19.22 7.33 -0.78
CA ALA A 145 -19.18 8.13 0.45
C ALA A 145 -18.20 7.59 1.50
N ASN A 146 -17.94 6.28 1.49
CA ASN A 146 -16.99 5.62 2.38
C ASN A 146 -15.54 5.68 1.88
N LYS A 147 -15.25 6.31 0.73
CA LYS A 147 -13.90 6.57 0.18
C LYS A 147 -12.97 5.35 0.27
N PRO A 148 -13.23 4.25 -0.46
CA PRO A 148 -12.47 3.01 -0.33
C PRO A 148 -11.07 3.10 -0.94
N MET A 149 -10.85 4.00 -1.92
CA MET A 149 -9.54 4.23 -2.53
C MET A 149 -8.61 5.12 -1.68
N LEU A 150 -9.13 5.72 -0.61
CA LEU A 150 -8.31 6.52 0.31
C LEU A 150 -7.52 5.59 1.22
N ASN A 151 -6.19 5.58 1.08
CA ASN A 151 -5.33 4.93 2.06
C ASN A 151 -5.25 5.78 3.35
N ARG A 152 -6.08 5.44 4.33
CA ARG A 152 -6.17 6.16 5.61
C ARG A 152 -4.95 5.97 6.49
N ALA A 153 -4.18 4.92 6.29
CA ALA A 153 -3.01 4.63 7.11
C ALA A 153 -1.88 5.64 6.88
N VAL A 154 -1.78 6.19 5.67
CA VAL A 154 -0.71 7.14 5.29
C VAL A 154 -1.21 8.52 4.84
N ARG A 155 -2.46 8.65 4.39
CA ARG A 155 -2.97 9.92 3.81
C ARG A 155 -4.05 10.62 4.62
N GLN A 156 -4.52 10.03 5.72
CA GLN A 156 -5.53 10.67 6.56
C GLN A 156 -4.99 10.98 7.95
N THR A 157 -4.96 12.27 8.31
CA THR A 157 -4.64 12.73 9.65
C THR A 157 -5.89 12.72 10.52
N TYR A 158 -5.81 12.04 11.66
CA TYR A 158 -6.84 12.07 12.69
C TYR A 158 -6.31 12.82 13.91
N PRO A 159 -7.15 13.58 14.64
CA PRO A 159 -6.77 14.07 15.95
C PRO A 159 -6.36 12.88 16.82
N PRO A 160 -5.12 12.84 17.35
CA PRO A 160 -4.61 11.68 18.07
C PRO A 160 -5.31 11.47 19.43
N GLY A 161 -5.87 12.53 20.03
CA GLY A 161 -6.54 12.45 21.32
C GLY A 161 -5.57 11.95 22.41
N SER A 162 -6.03 11.04 23.26
CA SER A 162 -5.22 10.53 24.39
C SER A 162 -3.93 9.82 23.98
N THR A 163 -3.77 9.35 22.73
CA THR A 163 -2.50 8.76 22.28
C THR A 163 -1.38 9.81 22.22
N PHE A 164 -1.72 11.10 22.04
CA PHE A 164 -0.75 12.18 22.05
C PHE A 164 -0.15 12.46 23.43
N LYS A 165 -0.77 11.96 24.50
CA LYS A 165 -0.23 12.11 25.87
C LYS A 165 1.15 11.49 26.00
N VAL A 166 1.50 10.48 25.19
CA VAL A 166 2.86 9.91 25.16
C VAL A 166 3.87 10.98 24.72
N VAL A 167 3.54 11.79 23.71
CA VAL A 167 4.39 12.89 23.24
C VAL A 167 4.49 13.99 24.30
N THR A 168 3.36 14.36 24.91
CA THR A 168 3.34 15.35 26.00
C THR A 168 4.17 14.89 27.19
N ALA A 169 4.06 13.63 27.59
CA ALA A 169 4.83 13.05 28.69
C ALA A 169 6.33 13.02 28.37
N ALA A 170 6.71 12.58 27.16
CA ALA A 170 8.10 12.58 26.72
C ALA A 170 8.70 14.00 26.74
N ALA A 171 7.97 15.01 26.28
CA ALA A 171 8.42 16.40 26.34
C ALA A 171 8.55 16.93 27.77
N ALA A 172 7.65 16.55 28.68
CA ALA A 172 7.72 16.94 30.08
C ALA A 172 8.93 16.31 30.80
N LEU A 173 9.23 15.05 30.49
CA LEU A 173 10.43 14.34 30.98
C LEU A 173 11.70 14.98 30.41
N ASP A 174 11.74 15.25 29.11
CA ASP A 174 12.89 15.88 28.44
C ASP A 174 13.17 17.29 28.97
N ALA A 175 12.12 18.06 29.26
CA ALA A 175 12.24 19.39 29.86
C ALA A 175 12.54 19.37 31.37
N GLY A 176 12.59 18.19 32.01
CA GLY A 176 12.78 18.05 33.46
C GLY A 176 11.64 18.61 34.31
N VAL A 177 10.46 18.85 33.72
CA VAL A 177 9.25 19.29 34.46
C VAL A 177 8.66 18.12 35.26
N VAL A 178 8.85 16.91 34.76
CA VAL A 178 8.57 15.64 35.45
C VAL A 178 9.89 14.88 35.46
N GLU A 179 10.34 14.42 36.62
CA GLU A 179 11.61 13.67 36.75
C GLU A 179 11.38 12.16 36.88
N ASP A 180 10.21 11.75 37.37
CA ASP A 180 9.81 10.36 37.55
C ASP A 180 8.36 10.15 37.07
N VAL A 181 8.16 9.11 36.26
CA VAL A 181 6.83 8.74 35.73
C VAL A 181 5.90 8.18 36.80
N ASP A 182 6.47 7.71 37.91
CA ASP A 182 5.74 7.16 39.06
C ASP A 182 5.54 8.21 40.19
N GLU A 183 6.01 9.46 40.00
CA GLU A 183 5.84 10.50 41.02
C GLU A 183 4.35 10.84 41.21
N PRO A 184 3.83 10.81 42.46
CA PRO A 184 2.45 11.21 42.72
C PRO A 184 2.20 12.67 42.33
N THR A 185 1.12 12.92 41.59
CA THR A 185 0.69 14.27 41.26
C THR A 185 0.44 15.08 42.54
N ARG A 186 1.25 16.11 42.78
CA ARG A 186 1.04 17.03 43.91
C ARG A 186 -0.10 17.98 43.57
N HIS A 187 -1.26 17.78 44.19
CA HIS A 187 -2.35 18.76 44.12
C HIS A 187 -2.02 19.93 45.05
N ALA A 188 -2.01 21.15 44.51
CA ALA A 188 -1.89 22.40 45.26
C ALA A 188 -3.24 22.83 45.86
#